data_AF-A0A0N4WA12-F1
#
_entry.id   AF-A0A0N4WA12-F1
#
_cell.length_a   1.000
_cell.length_b   1.000
_cell.length_c   1.000
_cell.angle_alpha   90.00
_cell.angle_beta   90.00
_cell.angle_gamma   90.00
#
_symmetry.space_group_name_H-M   'P 1'
#
loop_
_entity.id
_entity.type
_entity.pdbx_description
1 polymer ?
#
loop_
_entity_poly.entity_id
_entity_poly.type
_entity_poly.pdbx_seq_one_letter_code
_entity_poly.pdbx_strand_id
1 'polypeptide(L)'
;MFKVKGKGELLSKFEKGRIFAEKEQGLLNRRFARDLGRCHAVVGNFVKNPARCRTKRSTGRPSLLSEGDNRKREASNTNKSCTKIKSSLELEDCCMGRDE
;
A
#
# COMPACT_ATOMS: atom_id res chain seq x y z
N MET A 1 11.40 -10.72 26.60
CA MET A 1 10.44 -9.76 26.01
C MET A 1 10.48 -9.90 24.50
N PHE A 2 9.41 -10.38 23.85
CA PHE A 2 9.42 -10.63 22.41
C PHE A 2 9.15 -9.32 21.65
N LYS A 3 10.08 -8.93 20.77
CA LYS A 3 9.94 -7.74 19.90
C LYS A 3 8.79 -8.00 18.92
N VAL A 4 7.65 -7.33 19.13
CA VAL A 4 6.51 -7.43 18.21
C VAL A 4 6.86 -6.65 16.95
N LYS A 5 6.78 -7.30 15.78
CA LYS A 5 7.02 -6.64 14.50
C LYS A 5 5.95 -5.58 14.21
N GLY A 6 6.33 -4.54 13.46
CA GLY A 6 5.50 -3.35 13.22
C GLY A 6 4.13 -3.64 12.58
N LYS A 7 3.16 -2.76 12.86
CA LYS A 7 1.82 -2.83 12.25
C LYS A 7 1.94 -2.63 10.73
N GLY A 8 1.33 -3.53 9.94
CA GLY A 8 1.26 -3.42 8.48
C GLY A 8 2.39 -4.12 7.71
N GLU A 9 3.36 -4.72 8.40
CA GLU A 9 4.39 -5.51 7.73
C GLU A 9 3.82 -6.86 7.25
N LEU A 10 4.12 -7.20 5.99
CA LEU A 10 3.65 -8.43 5.37
C LEU A 10 4.35 -9.66 5.96
N LEU A 11 3.63 -10.79 5.98
CA LEU A 11 4.22 -12.08 6.33
C LEU A 11 5.26 -12.50 5.29
N SER A 12 6.46 -12.82 5.75
CA SER A 12 7.54 -13.38 4.93
C SER A 12 7.16 -14.76 4.39
N LYS A 13 7.79 -15.19 3.29
CA LYS A 13 7.62 -16.54 2.73
C LYS A 13 7.87 -17.63 3.79
N PHE A 14 8.88 -17.43 4.64
CA PHE A 14 9.20 -18.34 5.74
C PHE A 14 8.09 -18.39 6.78
N GLU A 15 7.60 -17.22 7.23
CA GLU A 15 6.49 -17.13 8.21
C GLU A 15 5.23 -17.79 7.65
N LYS A 16 4.93 -17.58 6.36
CA LYS A 16 3.80 -18.22 5.67
C LYS A 16 3.93 -19.74 5.63
N GLY A 17 5.12 -20.26 5.31
CA GLY A 17 5.39 -21.70 5.27
C GLY A 17 5.23 -22.36 6.63
N ARG A 18 5.74 -21.72 7.70
CA ARG A 18 5.54 -22.17 9.08
C ARG A 18 4.07 -22.21 9.48
N ILE A 19 3.31 -21.15 9.21
CA ILE A 19 1.88 -21.11 9.54
C ILE A 19 1.13 -22.22 8.78
N PHE A 20 1.52 -22.53 7.54
CA PHE A 20 0.88 -23.60 6.76
C PHE A 20 1.17 -24.99 7.33
N ALA A 21 2.44 -25.32 7.56
CA ALA A 21 2.84 -26.61 8.11
C ALA A 21 2.25 -26.86 9.51
N GLU A 22 2.23 -25.84 10.36
CA GLU A 22 1.72 -25.97 11.72
C GLU A 22 0.18 -25.98 11.75
N LYS A 23 -0.51 -25.45 10.72
CA LYS A 23 -1.97 -25.53 10.59
C LYS A 23 -2.44 -26.96 10.30
N GLU A 24 -1.69 -27.72 9.52
CA GLU A 24 -1.95 -29.14 9.29
C GLU A 24 -1.86 -29.95 10.59
N GLN A 25 -1.03 -29.51 11.54
CA GLN A 25 -0.87 -30.13 12.87
C GLN A 25 -1.97 -29.72 13.88
N GLY A 26 -2.94 -28.91 13.47
CA GLY A 26 -4.10 -28.54 14.33
C GLY A 26 -3.77 -27.57 15.47
N LEU A 27 -2.59 -26.96 15.47
CA LEU A 27 -2.14 -26.05 16.52
C LEU A 27 -2.89 -24.70 16.49
N LEU A 28 -2.96 -24.05 17.67
CA LEU A 28 -3.72 -22.81 17.87
C LEU A 28 -3.00 -21.59 17.27
N ASN A 29 -3.72 -20.76 16.50
CA ASN A 29 -3.22 -19.52 15.89
C ASN A 29 -2.52 -18.57 16.88
N ARG A 30 -2.96 -18.54 18.13
CA ARG A 30 -2.39 -17.69 19.20
C ARG A 30 -0.97 -18.09 19.55
N ARG A 31 -0.66 -19.39 19.50
CA ARG A 31 0.69 -19.90 19.77
C ARG A 31 1.65 -19.47 18.66
N PHE A 32 1.25 -19.64 17.40
CA PHE A 32 2.04 -19.22 16.24
C PHE A 32 2.33 -17.73 16.23
N ALA A 33 1.34 -16.91 16.57
CA ALA A 33 1.50 -15.47 16.65
C ALA A 33 2.60 -15.09 17.65
N ARG A 34 2.68 -15.77 18.80
CA ARG A 34 3.74 -15.58 19.79
C ARG A 34 5.09 -16.04 19.25
N ASP A 35 5.15 -17.23 18.65
CA ASP A 35 6.38 -17.83 18.14
C ASP A 35 6.98 -17.05 16.96
N LEU A 36 6.14 -16.34 16.21
CA LEU A 36 6.55 -15.46 15.10
C LEU A 36 6.73 -13.99 15.51
N GLY A 37 6.38 -13.63 16.75
CA GLY A 37 6.36 -12.23 17.19
C GLY A 37 5.37 -11.36 16.39
N ARG A 38 4.28 -11.97 15.90
CA ARG A 38 3.22 -11.35 15.09
C ARG A 38 1.92 -11.21 15.88
N CYS A 39 1.03 -10.35 15.40
CA CYS A 39 -0.31 -10.24 15.96
C CYS A 39 -1.18 -11.45 15.57
N HIS A 40 -1.99 -11.94 16.51
CA HIS A 40 -2.93 -13.05 16.28
C HIS A 40 -3.87 -12.79 15.09
N ALA A 41 -4.32 -11.54 14.91
CA ALA A 41 -5.19 -11.18 13.80
C ALA A 41 -4.51 -11.36 12.44
N VAL A 42 -3.20 -11.14 12.34
CA VAL A 42 -2.44 -11.32 11.08
C VAL A 42 -2.38 -12.80 10.72
N VAL A 43 -2.07 -13.67 11.69
CA VAL A 43 -2.06 -15.12 11.49
C VAL A 43 -3.47 -15.62 11.15
N GLY A 44 -4.49 -15.17 11.87
CA GLY A 44 -5.88 -15.54 11.61
C GLY A 44 -6.37 -15.12 10.23
N ASN A 45 -6.04 -13.90 9.78
CA ASN A 45 -6.38 -13.44 8.44
C ASN A 45 -5.64 -14.22 7.35
N PHE A 46 -4.38 -14.60 7.59
CA PHE A 46 -3.63 -15.43 6.66
C PHE A 46 -4.22 -16.83 6.53
N VAL A 47 -4.57 -17.47 7.66
CA VAL A 47 -5.19 -18.81 7.67
C VAL A 47 -6.55 -18.80 6.96
N LYS A 48 -7.36 -17.75 7.15
CA LYS A 48 -8.66 -17.61 6.47
C LYS A 48 -8.50 -17.32 4.99
N ASN A 49 -7.56 -16.45 4.61
CA ASN A 49 -7.40 -15.95 3.25
C ASN A 49 -5.91 -15.87 2.85
N PRO A 50 -5.27 -17.01 2.53
CA PRO A 50 -3.84 -17.04 2.22
C PRO A 50 -3.50 -16.30 0.92
N ALA A 51 -4.43 -16.27 -0.04
CA ALA A 51 -4.27 -15.57 -1.32
C ALA A 51 -4.23 -14.04 -1.17
N ARG A 52 -5.06 -13.47 -0.27
CA ARG A 52 -5.09 -12.00 -0.03
C ARG A 52 -3.79 -11.48 0.59
N CYS A 53 -3.02 -12.31 1.29
CA CYS A 53 -1.71 -11.90 1.80
C CYS A 53 -0.61 -11.80 0.72
N ARG A 54 -0.95 -12.03 -0.56
CA ARG A 54 -0.10 -11.73 -1.73
C ARG A 54 -0.42 -10.39 -2.38
N THR A 55 -1.43 -9.65 -1.91
CA THR A 55 -1.86 -8.44 -2.61
C THR A 55 -0.74 -7.40 -2.67
N LYS A 56 -0.55 -6.83 -3.87
CA LYS A 56 0.30 -5.67 -4.12
C LYS A 56 -0.05 -4.57 -3.11
N ARG A 57 0.97 -3.79 -2.71
CA ARG A 57 0.76 -2.54 -1.98
C ARG A 57 -0.25 -1.68 -2.76
N SER A 58 -1.07 -0.91 -2.05
CA SER A 58 -1.92 0.06 -2.74
C SER A 58 -1.03 0.93 -3.62
N THR A 59 -1.49 1.20 -4.84
CA THR A 59 -0.78 2.06 -5.80
C THR A 59 -0.77 3.53 -5.38
N GLY A 60 -1.32 3.85 -4.21
CA GLY A 60 -1.54 5.21 -3.73
C GLY A 60 -2.79 5.84 -4.34
N ARG A 61 -2.98 7.13 -4.05
CA ARG A 61 -4.00 7.96 -4.71
C ARG A 61 -3.61 8.13 -6.19
N PRO A 62 -4.55 8.00 -7.14
CA PRO A 62 -4.26 8.27 -8.55
C PRO A 62 -3.78 9.71 -8.74
N SER A 63 -2.87 9.92 -9.71
CA SER A 63 -2.41 11.26 -10.07
C SER A 63 -3.54 12.04 -10.74
N LEU A 64 -3.54 13.35 -10.56
CA LEU A 64 -4.46 14.27 -11.23
C LEU A 64 -4.05 14.54 -12.67
N LEU A 65 -2.74 14.51 -12.91
CA LEU A 65 -2.18 14.68 -14.24
C LEU A 65 -2.15 13.32 -14.94
N SER A 66 -2.60 13.32 -16.19
CA SER A 66 -2.40 12.18 -17.08
C SER A 66 -0.93 12.11 -17.53
N GLU A 67 -0.51 10.95 -18.03
CA GLU A 67 0.80 10.82 -18.70
C GLU A 67 0.93 11.76 -19.91
N GLY A 68 -0.19 12.13 -20.54
CA GLY A 68 -0.20 13.12 -21.61
C GLY A 68 0.21 14.50 -21.12
N ASP A 69 -0.32 14.93 -19.98
CA ASP A 69 -0.02 16.24 -19.39
C ASP A 69 1.41 16.32 -18.88
N ASN A 70 1.90 15.25 -18.26
CA ASN A 70 3.30 15.16 -17.81
C ASN A 70 4.31 15.21 -18.97
N ARG A 71 3.90 14.81 -20.19
CA ARG A 71 4.78 14.83 -21.38
C ARG A 71 4.88 16.20 -22.04
N LYS A 72 4.01 17.16 -21.71
CA LYS A 72 4.04 18.50 -22.31
C LYS A 72 5.25 19.27 -21.76
N ARG A 73 6.17 19.64 -22.65
CA ARG A 73 7.44 20.32 -22.31
C ARG A 73 7.33 21.85 -22.22
N GLU A 74 6.14 22.39 -21.96
CA GLU A 74 5.87 23.83 -21.96
C GLU A 74 6.79 24.59 -20.99
N ALA A 75 7.07 23.98 -19.83
CA ALA A 75 8.01 24.50 -18.82
C ALA A 75 9.48 24.50 -19.28
N SER A 76 9.86 23.62 -20.20
CA SER A 76 11.22 23.55 -20.74
C SER A 76 11.42 24.46 -21.95
N ASN A 77 10.36 24.68 -22.73
CA ASN A 77 10.42 25.45 -23.97
C ASN A 77 10.18 26.95 -23.76
N THR A 78 9.56 27.33 -22.64
CA THR A 78 9.17 28.71 -22.37
C THR A 78 9.48 29.10 -20.93
N ASN A 79 9.84 30.37 -20.71
CA ASN A 79 9.98 30.92 -19.37
C ASN A 79 8.63 31.43 -18.84
N LYS A 80 7.64 30.54 -18.76
CA LYS A 80 6.30 30.83 -18.23
C LYS A 80 6.21 30.37 -16.77
N SER A 81 5.46 31.12 -15.95
CA SER A 81 5.17 30.69 -14.57
C SER A 81 4.26 29.46 -14.54
N CYS A 82 4.29 28.69 -13.45
CA CYS A 82 3.48 27.48 -13.29
C CYS A 82 1.98 27.74 -13.50
N THR A 83 1.44 28.87 -13.01
CA THR A 83 0.04 29.25 -13.22
C THR A 83 -0.28 29.46 -14.70
N LYS A 84 0.62 30.13 -15.44
CA LYS A 84 0.45 30.35 -16.88
C LYS A 84 0.53 29.05 -17.67
N ILE A 85 1.44 28.14 -17.30
CA ILE A 85 1.54 26.80 -17.91
C ILE A 85 0.27 26.02 -17.64
N LYS A 86 -0.21 26.03 -16.39
CA LYS A 86 -1.45 25.35 -15.99
C LYS A 86 -2.66 25.85 -16.79
N SER A 87 -2.82 27.16 -16.93
CA SER A 87 -3.89 27.74 -17.76
C SER A 87 -3.70 27.44 -19.26
N SER A 88 -2.48 27.51 -19.78
CA SER A 88 -2.20 27.19 -21.20
C SER A 88 -2.50 25.73 -21.55
N LEU A 89 -2.40 24.85 -20.56
CA LEU A 89 -2.62 23.42 -20.69
C LEU A 89 -4.00 22.97 -20.19
N GLU A 90 -4.84 23.91 -19.78
CA GLU A 90 -6.20 23.69 -19.26
C GLU A 90 -6.25 22.61 -18.17
N LEU A 91 -5.25 22.60 -17.28
CA LEU A 91 -5.16 21.61 -16.20
C LEU A 91 -6.05 22.05 -15.02
N GLU A 92 -6.84 21.13 -14.46
CA GLU A 92 -7.65 21.41 -13.26
C GLU A 92 -6.89 21.11 -11.96
N ASP A 93 -7.15 21.91 -10.91
CA ASP A 93 -6.68 21.60 -9.55
C ASP A 93 -7.73 20.77 -8.81
N CYS A 94 -7.27 19.76 -8.06
CA CYS A 94 -8.14 19.00 -7.16
C CYS A 94 -8.40 19.71 -5.81
N CYS A 95 -8.09 21.01 -5.71
CA CYS A 95 -8.12 21.74 -4.46
C CYS A 95 -9.14 22.88 -4.46
N MET A 96 -10.41 22.59 -4.79
CA MET A 96 -11.54 23.45 -4.42
C MET A 96 -12.69 22.61 -3.88
N GLY A 97 -12.45 22.03 -2.70
CA GLY A 97 -13.51 21.70 -1.74
C GLY A 97 -13.30 22.59 -0.52
N ARG A 98 -13.73 23.85 -0.63
CA ARG A 98 -14.12 24.64 0.53
C ARG A 98 -15.61 24.86 0.38
N ASP A 99 -16.36 24.23 1.27
CA ASP A 99 -17.79 24.37 1.44
C ASP A 99 -18.17 25.86 1.50
N GLU A 100 -19.24 26.21 0.79
CA GLU A 100 -20.09 27.36 1.10
C GLU A 100 -21.52 26.86 1.24
#